data_AF-A0A1L5KWT8-F1
#
_entry.id   AF-A0A1L5KWT8-F1
#
_cell.length_a   1.000
_cell.length_b   1.000
_cell.length_c   1.000
_cell.angle_alpha   90.00
_cell.angle_beta   90.00
_cell.angle_gamma   90.00
#
_symmetry.space_group_name_H-M   'P 1'
#
loop_
_entity.id
_entity.type
_entity.pdbx_description
1 polymer ?
#
loop_
_entity_poly.entity_id
_entity_poly.type
_entity_poly.pdbx_seq_one_letter_code
_entity_poly.pdbx_strand_id
1 'polypeptide(L)' 'MYDRHIPLIEELISRETHPAPIFKLNPDIKNFYDFTTKDITIENYVTGPQIKNIPIAV' A
#
# COMPACT_ATOMS: atom_id res chain seq x y z
N MET A 1 -16.47 -3.39 -9.64
CA MET A 1 -16.31 -2.00 -9.14
C MET A 1 -17.68 -1.51 -8.74
N TYR A 2 -17.83 -0.82 -7.61
CA TYR A 2 -19.08 -0.14 -7.29
C TYR A 2 -19.09 1.23 -7.96
N ASP A 3 -20.22 1.65 -8.52
CA ASP A 3 -20.33 2.91 -9.26
C ASP A 3 -19.85 4.12 -8.44
N ARG A 4 -20.11 4.10 -7.13
CA ARG A 4 -19.67 5.11 -6.17
C ARG A 4 -18.14 5.24 -6.00
N HIS A 5 -17.35 4.31 -6.55
CA HIS A 5 -15.89 4.38 -6.57
C HIS A 5 -15.33 4.92 -7.88
N ILE A 6 -16.11 4.96 -8.97
CA ILE A 6 -15.62 5.32 -10.31
C ILE A 6 -14.90 6.69 -10.30
N PRO A 7 -15.47 7.78 -9.77
CA PRO A 7 -14.80 9.08 -9.79
C PRO A 7 -13.48 9.10 -8.99
N LEU A 8 -13.40 8.31 -7.91
CA LEU A 8 -12.18 8.21 -7.10
C LEU A 8 -11.07 7.44 -7.85
N ILE A 9 -11.44 6.41 -8.60
CA ILE A 9 -10.50 5.62 -9.38
C ILE A 9 -10.00 6.40 -10.59
N GLU A 10 -10.87 7.13 -11.30
CA GLU A 10 -10.47 7.98 -12.43
C GLU A 10 -9.42 9.02 -11.99
N GLU A 11 -9.64 9.64 -10.83
CA GLU A 11 -8.67 10.56 -10.24
C GLU A 11 -7.36 9.84 -9.87
N LEU A 12 -7.40 8.69 -9.18
CA LEU A 12 -6.19 7.93 -8.82
C LEU A 12 -5.34 7.52 -10.03
N ILE A 13 -5.98 7.06 -11.10
CA ILE A 13 -5.28 6.62 -12.32
C ILE A 13 -4.57 7.80 -13.01
N SER A 14 -5.09 9.02 -12.86
CA SER A 14 -4.50 10.22 -13.43
C SER A 14 -3.28 10.75 -12.68
N ARG A 15 -3.00 10.26 -11.47
CA ARG A 15 -1.90 10.75 -10.63
C ARG A 15 -0.53 10.33 -11.15
N GLU A 16 0.48 11.07 -10.74
CA GLU A 16 1.88 10.70 -10.95
C GLU A 16 2.17 9.32 -10.32
N THR A 17 2.82 8.46 -11.09
CA THR A 17 3.28 7.15 -10.61
C THR A 17 4.69 7.28 -10.04
N HIS A 18 4.96 6.54 -8.98
CA HIS A 18 6.28 6.48 -8.36
C HIS A 18 6.92 5.10 -8.59
N PRO A 19 8.26 5.00 -8.56
CA PRO A 19 8.94 3.71 -8.55
C PRO A 19 8.45 2.82 -7.41
N ALA A 20 8.53 1.50 -7.62
CA ALA A 20 8.19 0.54 -6.58
C ALA A 20 9.14 0.69 -5.38
N PRO A 21 8.64 0.62 -4.13
CA PRO A 21 9.50 0.62 -2.96
C PRO A 21 10.33 -0.66 -2.88
N ILE A 22 11.38 -0.62 -2.08
CA ILE A 22 12.17 -1.82 -1.76
C ILE A 22 11.62 -2.41 -0.47
N PHE A 23 11.10 -3.63 -0.56
CA PHE A 23 10.69 -4.42 0.60
C PHE A 23 11.84 -5.32 1.05
N LYS A 24 12.15 -5.29 2.35
CA LYS A 24 13.12 -6.19 2.98
C LYS A 24 12.47 -6.87 4.18
N LEU A 25 12.79 -8.16 4.34
CA LEU A 25 12.41 -8.96 5.48
C LEU A 25 13.69 -9.38 6.23
N ASN A 26 13.63 -9.40 7.56
CA ASN A 26 14.76 -9.83 8.40
C ASN A 26 15.21 -11.24 8.01
N PRO A 27 16.45 -11.42 7.49
CA PRO A 27 16.92 -12.72 7.04
C PRO A 27 17.29 -13.67 8.19
N ASP A 28 17.44 -13.17 9.42
CA ASP A 28 17.87 -13.97 10.56
C ASP A 28 16.74 -14.84 11.14
N ILE A 29 15.49 -14.46 10.89
CA ILE A 29 14.32 -15.22 11.32
C ILE A 29 14.05 -16.38 10.35
N LYS A 30 13.98 -17.59 10.89
CA LYS A 30 13.79 -18.83 10.12
C LYS A 30 12.43 -19.49 10.33
N ASN A 31 11.66 -19.04 11.30
CA ASN A 31 10.32 -19.55 11.59
C ASN A 31 9.28 -18.47 11.24
N PHE A 32 8.27 -18.86 10.48
CA PHE A 32 7.22 -17.96 10.01
C PHE A 32 6.47 -17.25 11.16
N TYR A 33 6.26 -17.93 12.29
CA TYR A 33 5.48 -17.38 13.41
C TYR A 33 6.28 -16.43 14.31
N ASP A 34 7.58 -16.31 14.11
CA ASP A 34 8.46 -15.46 14.91
C ASP A 34 8.57 -14.04 14.32
N PHE A 35 8.07 -13.81 13.10
CA PHE A 35 8.07 -12.49 12.47
C PHE A 35 7.16 -11.50 13.20
N THR A 36 7.68 -10.29 13.39
CA THR A 36 6.93 -9.15 13.91
C THR A 36 6.96 -7.98 12.92
N THR A 37 6.19 -6.92 13.18
CA THR A 37 6.21 -5.71 12.35
C THR A 37 7.58 -5.01 12.33
N LYS A 38 8.45 -5.28 13.31
CA LYS A 38 9.80 -4.72 13.37
C LYS A 38 10.77 -5.37 12.39
N ASP A 39 10.43 -6.54 11.87
CA ASP A 39 11.27 -7.32 10.96
C ASP A 39 11.05 -6.97 9.48
N ILE A 40 10.13 -6.05 9.23
CA ILE A 40 9.78 -5.56 7.90
C ILE A 40 10.35 -4.16 7.74
N THR A 41 11.10 -3.94 6.67
CA THR A 41 11.56 -2.61 6.28
C THR A 41 11.07 -2.29 4.87
N ILE A 42 10.57 -1.07 4.70
CA ILE A 42 10.20 -0.53 3.39
C ILE A 42 11.06 0.70 3.13
N GLU A 43 11.89 0.65 2.11
CA GLU A 43 12.77 1.74 1.71
C GLU A 43 12.22 2.43 0.46
N ASN A 44 12.48 3.73 0.32
CA ASN A 44 12.06 4.55 -0.81
C ASN A 44 10.54 4.53 -1.06
N TYR A 45 9.73 4.44 0.01
CA TYR A 45 8.28 4.48 -0.11
C TYR A 45 7.80 5.91 -0.33
N VAL A 46 7.37 6.19 -1.57
CA VAL A 46 6.77 7.47 -1.97
C VAL A 46 5.31 7.22 -2.31
N THR A 47 4.41 8.03 -1.73
CA THR A 47 2.96 7.89 -1.95
C THR A 47 2.35 9.23 -2.30
N GLY A 48 1.31 9.21 -3.14
CA GLY A 48 0.43 10.34 -3.32
C GLY A 48 -0.49 10.58 -2.11
N PRO A 49 -1.30 11.65 -2.14
CA PRO A 49 -2.26 11.97 -1.07
C PRO A 49 -3.23 10.83 -0.81
N GLN A 50 -3.45 10.48 0.46
CA GLN A 50 -4.39 9.40 0.80
C GLN A 50 -5.84 9.81 0.47
N ILE A 51 -6.58 8.96 -0.25
CA ILE A 51 -8.03 9.10 -0.38
C ILE A 51 -8.69 8.60 0.91
N LYS A 52 -9.51 9.47 1.51
CA LYS A 52 -10.27 9.18 2.75
C LYS A 52 -11.74 8.94 2.41
N ASN A 53 -12.45 8.27 3.31
CA ASN A 53 -13.92 8.08 3.24
C ASN A 53 -14.41 7.31 1.99
N ILE A 54 -13.66 6.28 1.57
CA ILE A 54 -14.09 5.40 0.47
C ILE A 54 -15.37 4.65 0.92
N PRO A 55 -16.49 4.77 0.19
CA PRO A 55 -17.75 4.14 0.60
C PRO A 55 -17.66 2.60 0.62
N ILE A 56 -17.84 1.98 1.80
CA ILE A 56 -17.81 0.52 1.94
C ILE A 56 -19.16 -0.06 1.50
N ALA A 57 -19.12 -1.20 0.79
CA ALA A 57 -20.34 -1.96 0.52
C ALA A 57 -20.66 -2.80 1.74
N VAL A 58 -21.90 -2.71 2.22
CA VAL A 58 -22.47 -3.66 3.19
C VAL A 58 -23.32 -4.65 2.42
#